data_AF-A0ABD2WA86-F1
#
_entry.id   AF-A0ABD2WA86-F1
#
_cell.length_a   1.000
_cell.length_b   1.000
_cell.length_c   1.000
_cell.angle_alpha   90.00
_cell.angle_beta   90.00
_cell.angle_gamma   90.00
#
_symmetry.space_group_name_H-M   'P 1'
#
loop_
_entity.id
_entity.type
_entity.pdbx_description
1 polymer ?
#
loop_
_entity_poly.entity_id
_entity_poly.type
_entity_poly.pdbx_seq_one_letter_code
_entity_poly.pdbx_strand_id
1 'polypeptide(L)'
;MWFACKPDLSHIHTFGSECFTQVLDIFRKKWDPKTFKLIVVGFENESANYRLFDSDTGAILVSRHFTFNENTLAPKDDFEEAEL
;
A
#
# COMPACT_ATOMS: atom_id res chain seq x y z
N MET A 1 -30.10 11.75 3.01
CA MET A 1 -29.45 11.22 1.79
C MET A 1 -28.18 12.02 1.58
N TRP A 2 -27.01 11.39 1.68
CA TRP A 2 -25.73 12.09 1.58
C TRP A 2 -25.18 11.95 0.17
N PHE A 3 -25.46 12.93 -0.69
CA PHE A 3 -24.84 13.06 -2.01
C PHE A 3 -24.46 14.53 -2.19
N ALA A 4 -23.21 14.89 -1.84
CA ALA A 4 -22.61 16.21 -2.13
C ALA A 4 -21.13 16.34 -1.70
N CYS A 5 -20.63 15.48 -0.78
CA CYS A 5 -19.23 15.57 -0.32
C CYS A 5 -18.35 14.59 -1.10
N LYS A 6 -17.23 15.06 -1.66
CA LYS A 6 -16.23 14.19 -2.28
C LYS A 6 -15.72 13.20 -1.22
N PRO A 7 -15.83 11.88 -1.44
CA PRO A 7 -15.29 10.91 -0.49
C PRO A 7 -13.76 11.01 -0.45
N ASP A 8 -13.19 10.81 0.73
CA ASP A 8 -11.75 10.66 0.88
C ASP A 8 -11.33 9.27 0.40
N LEU A 9 -10.50 9.23 -0.64
CA LEU A 9 -9.98 8.00 -1.25
C LEU A 9 -8.55 7.69 -0.81
N SER A 10 -8.02 8.40 0.21
CA SER A 10 -6.63 8.21 0.69
C SER A 10 -6.31 6.78 1.13
N HIS A 11 -7.33 5.99 1.48
CA HIS A 11 -7.20 4.60 1.89
C HIS A 11 -7.40 3.61 0.73
N ILE A 12 -7.87 4.04 -0.44
CA ILE A 12 -8.08 3.11 -1.56
C ILE A 12 -6.77 2.97 -2.33
N HIS A 13 -6.26 1.74 -2.39
CA HIS A 13 -5.05 1.40 -3.12
C HIS A 13 -5.31 0.26 -4.09
N THR A 14 -4.57 0.25 -5.19
CA THR A 14 -4.63 -0.79 -6.22
C THR A 14 -4.09 -2.12 -5.68
N PHE A 15 -4.75 -3.24 -5.99
CA PHE A 15 -4.21 -4.56 -5.66
C PHE A 15 -2.93 -4.86 -6.47
N GLY A 16 -2.02 -5.64 -5.90
CA GLY A 16 -0.72 -5.97 -6.51
C GLY A 16 0.34 -4.88 -6.35
N SER A 17 0.03 -3.84 -5.59
CA SER A 17 0.90 -2.69 -5.42
C SER A 17 1.91 -2.91 -4.29
N GLU A 18 3.14 -2.40 -4.45
CA GLU A 18 4.21 -2.54 -3.45
C GLU A 18 3.98 -1.61 -2.26
N CYS A 19 4.05 -2.16 -1.06
CA CYS A 19 3.91 -1.43 0.19
C CYS A 19 5.03 -1.78 1.16
N PHE A 20 5.24 -0.91 2.13
CA PHE A 20 6.25 -1.08 3.16
C PHE A 20 5.60 -0.95 4.52
N THR A 21 5.84 -1.91 5.40
CA THR A 21 5.42 -1.81 6.79
C THR A 21 6.63 -1.74 7.71
N GLN A 22 6.43 -1.13 8.88
CA GLN A 22 7.50 -0.90 9.84
C GLN A 22 7.73 -2.14 10.70
N VAL A 23 9.00 -2.54 10.84
CA VAL A 23 9.38 -3.57 11.81
C VAL A 23 9.44 -2.95 13.19
N LEU A 24 8.81 -3.58 14.18
CA LEU A 24 8.90 -3.14 15.57
C LEU A 24 10.35 -3.18 16.06
N ASP A 25 10.75 -2.19 16.85
CA ASP A 25 12.14 -2.06 17.31
C ASP A 25 12.61 -3.26 18.15
N ILE A 26 11.69 -3.96 18.82
CA ILE A 26 11.99 -5.20 19.57
C ILE A 26 12.52 -6.35 18.71
N PHE A 27 12.19 -6.36 17.41
CA PHE A 27 12.63 -7.39 16.47
C PHE A 27 13.86 -6.96 15.65
N ARG A 28 14.33 -5.72 15.81
CA ARG A 28 15.49 -5.17 15.08
C ARG A 28 16.76 -5.20 15.92
N LYS A 29 17.88 -5.50 15.28
CA LYS A 29 19.23 -5.29 15.82
C LYS A 29 19.85 -4.03 15.22
N LYS A 30 20.98 -3.62 15.79
CA LYS A 30 21.73 -2.45 15.30
C LYS A 30 22.12 -2.69 13.84
N TRP A 31 21.68 -1.79 12.95
CA TRP A 31 21.81 -1.83 11.49
C TRP A 31 20.78 -2.65 10.70
N ASP A 32 19.76 -3.22 11.35
CA ASP A 32 18.67 -3.86 10.60
C ASP A 32 17.74 -2.83 9.93
N PRO A 33 17.21 -3.14 8.74
CA PRO A 33 16.28 -2.28 8.01
C PRO A 33 15.03 -1.99 8.83
N LYS A 34 14.54 -0.74 8.75
CA LYS A 34 13.36 -0.28 9.51
C LYS A 34 12.03 -0.78 8.94
N THR A 35 12.04 -1.13 7.66
CA THR A 35 10.84 -1.50 6.90
C THR A 35 11.13 -2.75 6.09
N PHE A 36 10.07 -3.51 5.81
CA PHE A 36 10.11 -4.63 4.87
C PHE A 36 9.05 -4.44 3.80
N LYS A 37 9.33 -5.02 2.63
CA LYS A 37 8.50 -4.92 1.43
C LYS A 37 7.39 -5.97 1.47
N LEU A 38 6.20 -5.55 1.08
CA LEU A 38 4.99 -6.36 1.04
C LEU A 38 4.18 -5.98 -0.20
N ILE A 39 3.23 -6.85 -0.58
CA ILE A 39 2.33 -6.61 -1.72
C ILE A 39 0.89 -6.56 -1.20
N VAL A 40 0.12 -5.53 -1.57
CA VAL A 40 -1.29 -5.46 -1.20
C VAL A 40 -2.10 -6.47 -2.01
N VAL A 41 -2.76 -7.42 -1.35
CA VAL A 41 -3.55 -8.47 -2.03
C VAL A 41 -5.05 -8.26 -1.86
N GLY A 42 -5.49 -7.69 -0.75
CA GLY A 42 -6.91 -7.65 -0.43
C GLY A 42 -7.25 -6.84 0.81
N PHE A 43 -8.52 -6.88 1.16
CA PHE A 43 -9.05 -6.41 2.43
C PHE A 43 -9.37 -7.61 3.32
N GLU A 44 -9.33 -7.41 4.63
CA GLU A 44 -9.86 -8.38 5.60
C GLU A 44 -11.39 -8.30 5.65
N ASN A 45 -12.06 -9.43 5.83
CA ASN A 45 -13.53 -9.48 5.83
C ASN A 45 -14.15 -8.91 7.11
N GLU A 46 -13.48 -9.10 8.24
CA GLU A 46 -14.02 -8.79 9.57
C GLU A 46 -13.63 -7.38 10.05
N SER A 47 -12.65 -6.74 9.40
CA SER A 47 -12.14 -5.44 9.84
C SER A 47 -11.63 -4.57 8.68
N ALA A 48 -11.50 -3.26 8.93
CA ALA A 48 -10.92 -2.30 7.99
C ALA A 48 -9.37 -2.39 7.96
N ASN A 49 -8.86 -3.59 7.70
CA ASN A 49 -7.44 -3.88 7.55
C ASN A 49 -7.17 -4.44 6.16
N TYR A 50 -5.91 -4.37 5.75
CA TYR A 50 -5.45 -4.89 4.48
C TYR A 50 -4.75 -6.22 4.68
N ARG A 51 -4.89 -7.09 3.68
CA ARG A 51 -4.14 -8.32 3.53
C ARG A 51 -2.93 -8.03 2.67
N LEU A 52 -1.77 -8.15 3.29
CA LEU A 52 -0.47 -7.89 2.71
C LEU A 52 0.25 -9.21 2.55
N PHE A 53 0.82 -9.46 1.38
CA PHE A 53 1.55 -10.66 1.07
C PHE A 53 3.05 -10.41 1.14
N ASP A 54 3.73 -11.29 1.85
CA ASP A 54 5.18 -11.33 1.91
C ASP A 54 5.70 -12.33 0.85
N SER A 55 6.47 -11.83 -0.12
CA SER A 55 7.06 -12.67 -1.16
C SER A 55 8.17 -13.57 -0.65
N ASP A 56 8.84 -13.20 0.44
CA ASP A 56 9.99 -13.94 0.97
C ASP A 56 9.52 -15.13 1.81
N THR A 57 8.50 -14.94 2.65
CA THR A 57 7.97 -15.98 3.54
C THR A 57 6.73 -16.71 2.98
N GLY A 58 6.07 -16.14 1.97
CA GLY A 58 4.79 -16.63 1.46
C GLY A 58 3.62 -16.44 2.43
N ALA A 59 3.82 -15.69 3.53
CA ALA A 59 2.80 -15.45 4.53
C ALA A 59 1.88 -14.27 4.15
N ILE A 60 0.67 -14.29 4.69
CA ILE A 60 -0.27 -13.16 4.60
C ILE A 60 -0.30 -12.45 5.94
N LEU A 61 0.13 -11.20 5.95
CA LEU A 61 0.05 -10.29 7.09
C LEU A 61 -1.22 -9.46 6.99
N VAL A 62 -1.86 -9.19 8.13
CA VAL A 62 -2.99 -8.28 8.21
C VAL A 62 -2.55 -7.02 8.95
N SER A 63 -2.65 -5.86 8.30
CA SER A 63 -2.30 -4.58 8.92
C SER A 63 -3.03 -3.41 8.28
N ARG A 64 -3.30 -2.37 9.07
CA ARG A 64 -3.81 -1.08 8.61
C ARG A 64 -2.70 -0.09 8.29
N HIS A 65 -1.56 -0.21 8.97
CA HIS A 65 -0.49 0.78 8.91
C HIS A 65 0.63 0.29 8.00
N PHE A 66 0.66 0.83 6.79
CA PHE A 66 1.74 0.66 5.83
C PHE A 66 1.84 1.90 4.94
N THR A 67 2.99 2.08 4.32
CA THR A 67 3.22 3.13 3.34
C THR A 67 3.19 2.51 1.95
N PHE A 68 2.40 3.10 1.06
CA PHE A 68 2.30 2.65 -0.32
C PHE A 68 3.40 3.26 -1.20
N ASN A 69 3.92 2.50 -2.16
CA ASN A 69 4.90 2.96 -3.15
C ASN A 69 4.21 3.28 -4.49
N GLU A 70 3.65 4.47 -4.58
CA GLU A 70 2.88 4.96 -5.74
C GLU A 70 3.69 5.07 -7.03
N ASN A 71 5.02 5.13 -6.95
CA ASN A 71 5.90 5.35 -8.09
C ASN A 71 6.02 4.15 -9.06
N THR A 72 5.38 3.03 -8.75
CA THR A 72 5.53 1.79 -9.53
C THR A 72 4.38 1.57 -10.52
N LEU A 73 3.31 2.36 -10.46
CA LEU A 73 2.07 2.14 -11.21
C LEU A 73 1.86 3.18 -12.31
N ALA A 74 2.72 3.16 -13.34
CA ALA A 74 2.41 3.36 -14.77
C ALA A 74 3.66 3.85 -15.55
N PRO A 75 3.84 3.47 -16.82
CA PRO A 75 4.59 4.31 -17.75
C PRO A 75 3.93 5.69 -17.80
N LYS A 76 4.74 6.76 -17.78
CA LYS A 76 4.24 8.12 -18.04
C LYS A 76 3.74 8.16 -19.48
N ASP A 77 2.43 8.13 -19.67
CA ASP A 77 1.85 8.64 -20.90
C ASP A 77 1.91 10.16 -20.83
N ASP A 78 2.97 10.72 -21.41
CA ASP A 78 3.14 12.15 -21.69
C ASP A 78 2.08 12.58 -22.71
N PHE A 79 0.86 12.90 -22.26
CA PHE A 79 -0.09 13.63 -23.09
C PHE A 79 0.33 15.10 -23.15
N GLU A 80 1.18 15.42 -24.13
CA GLU A 80 1.45 16.79 -24.57
C GLU A 80 0.13 17.42 -25.05
N GLU A 81 -0.35 18.38 -24.27
CA GLU A 81 -1.51 19.21 -24.55
C GLU A 81 -1.18 20.07 -25.77
N ALA A 82 -1.64 19.64 -26.95
CA ALA A 82 -1.62 20.48 -28.15
C ALA A 82 -2.64 21.62 -27.94
N GLU A 83 -2.12 22.83 -27.74
CA GLU A 83 -2.88 24.09 -27.73
C GLU A 83 -3.78 24.20 -28.98
N LEU A 84 -5.00 24.70 -28.78
CA LEU A 84 -5.80 25.34 -29.83
C LEU A 84 -6.42 26.62 -29.29
#